data_AF-A0A4P6U6R5-F1
#
_entry.id   AF-A0A4P6U6R5-F1
#
_cell.length_a   1.000
_cell.length_b   1.000
_cell.length_c   1.000
_cell.angle_alpha   90.00
_cell.angle_beta   90.00
_cell.angle_gamma   90.00
#
_symmetry.space_group_name_H-M   'P 1'
#
loop_
_entity.id
_entity.type
_entity.pdbx_description
1 polymer ?
#
loop_
_entity_poly.entity_id
_entity_poly.type
_entity_poly.pdbx_seq_one_letter_code
_entity_poly.pdbx_strand_id
1 'polypeptide(L)'
;MTAQPVDEWVEGPQPAATFEWQRIIRRLSDEAIQADRVKGSTVKLVAVMLATYADPDGSRVYPSDARLSRVCLLSLSSTNRAKNWLVANGFLQMSKQGNRYTGQANEYRLTLPVNLLELKLLNPNEDHAEGMA
;
A
#
# COMPACT_ATOMS: atom_id res chain seq x y z
N MET A 1 2.74 23.50 34.39
CA MET A 1 2.06 22.66 33.37
C MET A 1 2.21 23.36 32.03
N THR A 2 3.27 23.05 31.28
CA THR A 2 3.47 23.53 29.92
C THR A 2 2.68 22.62 28.99
N ALA A 3 1.63 23.15 28.37
CA ALA A 3 0.94 22.47 27.29
C ALA A 3 1.96 22.18 26.18
N GLN A 4 2.08 20.91 25.79
CA GLN A 4 2.83 20.56 24.57
C GLN A 4 2.10 21.15 23.36
N PRO A 5 2.82 21.58 22.31
CA PRO A 5 2.17 22.10 21.13
C PRO A 5 1.29 21.00 20.53
N VAL A 6 -0.01 21.30 20.41
CA VAL A 6 -0.95 20.52 19.61
C VAL A 6 -0.78 20.95 18.15
N ASP A 7 -0.77 19.96 17.26
CA ASP A 7 -0.70 20.05 15.79
C ASP A 7 0.61 20.54 15.16
N GLU A 8 1.59 19.64 15.16
CA GLU A 8 2.43 19.45 13.98
C GLU A 8 1.60 18.60 13.00
N TRP A 9 0.92 19.24 12.04
CA TRP A 9 0.27 18.52 10.94
C TRP A 9 1.35 17.71 10.24
N VAL A 10 1.42 16.40 10.51
CA VAL A 10 2.40 15.53 9.89
C VAL A 10 2.03 15.43 8.41
N GLU A 11 2.69 16.24 7.58
CA GLU A 11 2.68 16.14 6.12
C GLU A 11 3.32 14.80 5.74
N GLY A 12 2.52 13.73 5.79
CA GLY A 12 2.97 12.38 5.52
C GLY A 12 1.82 11.40 5.39
N PRO A 13 2.08 10.21 4.82
CA PRO A 13 1.07 9.16 4.71
C PRO A 13 0.46 8.83 6.07
N GLN A 14 -0.87 8.75 6.12
CA GLN A 14 -1.62 8.53 7.35
C GLN A 14 -1.84 7.03 7.59
N PRO A 15 -1.67 6.51 8.82
CA PRO A 15 -2.03 5.13 9.16
C PRO A 15 -3.47 4.81 8.78
N ALA A 16 -3.69 3.61 8.24
CA ALA A 16 -5.00 3.20 7.76
C ALA A 16 -5.39 1.82 8.30
N ALA A 17 -6.63 1.67 8.74
CA ALA A 17 -7.17 0.37 9.09
C ALA A 17 -7.24 -0.53 7.84
N THR A 18 -7.05 -1.84 8.04
CA THR A 18 -6.92 -2.80 6.94
C THR A 18 -8.11 -2.78 5.98
N PHE A 19 -9.34 -2.68 6.51
CA PHE A 19 -10.55 -2.67 5.70
C PHE A 19 -10.68 -1.40 4.85
N GLU A 20 -10.43 -0.23 5.44
CA GLU A 20 -10.45 1.05 4.72
C GLU A 20 -9.42 1.07 3.60
N TRP A 21 -8.20 0.66 3.93
CA TRP A 21 -7.09 0.60 2.99
C TRP A 21 -7.39 -0.32 1.79
N GLN A 22 -7.95 -1.51 2.03
CA GLN A 22 -8.36 -2.43 0.97
C GLN A 22 -9.42 -1.82 0.05
N ARG A 23 -10.39 -1.07 0.59
CA ARG A 23 -11.42 -0.40 -0.24
C ARG A 23 -10.81 0.65 -1.16
N ILE A 24 -9.82 1.41 -0.68
CA ILE A 24 -9.10 2.37 -1.50
C ILE A 24 -8.29 1.67 -2.61
N ILE A 25 -7.50 0.65 -2.26
CA ILE A 25 -6.69 -0.11 -3.24
C ILE A 25 -7.55 -0.72 -4.35
N ARG A 26 -8.71 -1.31 -4.00
CA ARG A 26 -9.64 -1.87 -4.99
C ARG A 26 -10.09 -0.83 -6.02
N ARG A 27 -10.30 0.40 -5.57
CA ARG A 27 -10.79 1.52 -6.37
C ARG A 27 -9.69 2.28 -7.13
N LEU A 28 -8.40 2.00 -6.91
CA LEU A 28 -7.36 2.61 -7.75
C LEU A 28 -7.61 2.26 -9.23
N SER A 29 -7.71 3.26 -10.09
CA SER A 29 -7.79 2.99 -11.54
C SER A 29 -6.42 2.60 -12.09
N ASP A 30 -6.39 2.06 -13.32
CA ASP A 30 -5.11 1.80 -13.99
C ASP A 30 -4.36 3.12 -14.28
N GLU A 31 -5.07 4.24 -14.50
CA GLU A 31 -4.47 5.55 -14.68
C GLU A 31 -3.84 6.11 -13.40
N ALA A 32 -4.38 5.78 -12.23
CA ALA A 32 -3.76 6.12 -10.95
C ALA A 32 -2.49 5.29 -10.72
N ILE A 33 -2.45 4.06 -11.25
CA ILE A 33 -1.29 3.19 -11.15
C ILE A 33 -0.34 3.46 -12.33
N GLN A 34 0.29 4.63 -12.32
CA GLN A 34 1.38 4.94 -13.24
C GLN A 34 2.67 4.29 -12.75
N ALA A 35 2.83 3.01 -13.07
CA ALA A 35 3.99 2.24 -12.63
C ALA A 35 4.83 1.83 -13.84
N ASP A 36 6.01 2.42 -14.01
CA ASP A 36 6.95 2.00 -15.06
C ASP A 36 7.30 0.52 -14.84
N ARG A 37 6.96 -0.32 -15.83
CA ARG A 37 7.31 -1.76 -15.88
C ARG A 37 6.59 -2.67 -14.88
N VAL A 38 5.43 -2.30 -14.33
CA VAL A 38 4.54 -3.21 -13.59
C VAL A 38 3.06 -2.92 -13.88
N LYS A 39 2.26 -3.97 -14.09
CA LYS A 39 0.83 -3.85 -14.41
C LYS A 39 0.03 -3.43 -13.16
N GLY A 40 -1.01 -2.61 -13.33
CA GLY A 40 -1.92 -2.20 -12.25
C GLY A 40 -2.53 -3.39 -11.49
N SER A 41 -2.94 -4.44 -12.21
CA SER A 41 -3.42 -5.70 -11.64
C SER A 41 -2.40 -6.39 -10.73
N THR A 42 -1.10 -6.32 -11.06
CA THR A 42 -0.03 -6.87 -10.23
C THR A 42 0.15 -6.06 -8.95
N VAL A 43 0.07 -4.73 -9.04
CA VAL A 43 0.10 -3.84 -7.87
C VAL A 43 -1.05 -4.15 -6.93
N LYS A 44 -2.29 -4.22 -7.44
CA LYS A 44 -3.48 -4.54 -6.65
C LYS A 44 -3.40 -5.93 -5.99
N LEU A 45 -2.94 -6.94 -6.73
CA LEU A 45 -2.77 -8.29 -6.18
C LEU A 45 -1.80 -8.30 -5.00
N VAL A 46 -0.61 -7.70 -5.18
CA VAL A 46 0.40 -7.63 -4.12
C VAL A 46 -0.10 -6.81 -2.94
N ALA A 47 -0.80 -5.70 -3.19
CA ALA A 47 -1.39 -4.84 -2.17
C ALA A 47 -2.40 -5.59 -1.29
N VAL A 48 -3.40 -6.25 -1.91
CA VAL A 48 -4.41 -7.03 -1.17
C VAL A 48 -3.76 -8.18 -0.41
N MET A 49 -2.79 -8.87 -1.01
CA MET A 49 -2.07 -9.95 -0.31
C MET A 49 -1.27 -9.44 0.89
N LEU A 50 -0.59 -8.30 0.78
CA LEU A 50 0.07 -7.65 1.93
C LEU A 50 -0.91 -7.36 3.06
N ALA A 51 -2.09 -6.83 2.73
CA ALA A 51 -3.11 -6.51 3.72
C ALA A 51 -3.63 -7.75 4.48
N THR A 52 -3.52 -8.96 3.94
CA THR A 52 -3.87 -10.19 4.68
C THR A 52 -2.89 -10.56 5.79
N TYR A 53 -1.70 -9.94 5.81
CA TYR A 53 -0.71 -10.09 6.88
C TYR A 53 -0.80 -9.00 7.94
N ALA A 54 -1.63 -7.97 7.74
CA ALA A 54 -1.76 -6.84 8.65
C ALA A 54 -2.63 -7.18 9.86
N ASP A 55 -2.32 -6.56 11.00
CA ASP A 55 -3.28 -6.45 12.11
C ASP A 55 -4.49 -5.59 11.66
N PRO A 56 -5.65 -5.62 12.37
CA PRO A 56 -6.84 -4.86 11.96
C PRO A 56 -6.62 -3.34 11.82
N ASP A 57 -5.67 -2.79 12.59
CA ASP A 57 -5.26 -1.38 12.56
C ASP A 57 -4.27 -1.05 11.42
N GLY A 58 -3.98 -2.02 10.54
CA GLY A 58 -3.05 -1.89 9.42
C GLY A 58 -1.57 -1.98 9.80
N SER A 59 -1.25 -2.32 11.05
CA SER A 59 0.14 -2.48 11.50
C SER A 59 0.68 -3.89 11.20
N ARG A 60 1.95 -4.11 11.56
CA ARG A 60 2.58 -5.45 11.62
C ARG A 60 2.56 -6.22 10.29
N VAL A 61 2.82 -5.54 9.18
CA VAL A 61 2.94 -6.17 7.86
C VAL A 61 4.39 -6.59 7.63
N TYR A 62 4.72 -7.88 7.81
CA TYR A 62 6.11 -8.37 7.65
C TYR A 62 6.27 -9.67 6.83
N PRO A 63 5.52 -9.89 5.72
CA PRO A 63 5.86 -11.03 4.85
C PRO A 63 7.22 -10.78 4.19
N SER A 64 8.05 -11.83 4.11
CA SER A 64 9.27 -11.77 3.31
C SER A 64 8.94 -11.70 1.82
N ASP A 65 9.82 -11.08 1.02
CA ASP A 65 9.61 -10.92 -0.42
C ASP A 65 9.44 -12.27 -1.14
N ALA A 66 10.18 -13.29 -0.69
CA ALA A 66 10.07 -14.65 -1.21
C ALA A 66 8.74 -15.33 -0.83
N ARG A 67 8.19 -15.05 0.35
CA ARG A 67 6.86 -15.55 0.73
C ARG A 67 5.79 -14.86 -0.10
N LEU A 68 5.87 -13.53 -0.22
CA LEU A 68 4.92 -12.73 -0.96
C LEU A 68 4.89 -13.10 -2.45
N SER A 69 6.05 -13.34 -3.07
CA SER A 69 6.13 -13.76 -4.47
C SER A 69 5.48 -15.11 -4.73
N ARG A 70 5.66 -16.08 -3.81
CA ARG A 70 5.05 -17.41 -3.90
C ARG A 70 3.53 -17.33 -3.80
N VAL A 71 2.97 -16.61 -2.83
CA VAL A 71 1.51 -16.53 -2.66
C VAL A 71 0.83 -15.74 -3.77
N CYS A 72 1.52 -14.76 -4.36
CA CYS A 72 0.99 -14.01 -5.50
C CYS A 72 1.21 -14.73 -6.84
N LEU A 73 1.95 -15.84 -6.88
CA LEU A 73 2.37 -16.52 -8.11
C LEU A 73 3.13 -15.60 -9.08
N LEU A 74 4.03 -14.77 -8.53
CA LEU A 74 4.80 -13.78 -9.27
C LEU A 74 6.30 -14.06 -9.17
N SER A 75 7.06 -13.53 -10.14
CA SER A 75 8.51 -13.44 -10.00
C SER A 75 8.89 -12.49 -8.84
N LEU A 76 10.02 -12.75 -8.19
CA LEU A 76 10.52 -11.88 -7.13
C LEU A 76 10.70 -10.43 -7.61
N SER A 77 11.15 -10.23 -8.85
CA SER A 77 11.26 -8.91 -9.47
C SER A 77 9.92 -8.21 -9.62
N SER A 78 8.87 -8.92 -10.04
CA SER A 78 7.53 -8.33 -10.21
C SER A 78 6.92 -7.96 -8.86
N THR A 79 7.05 -8.83 -7.86
CA THR A 79 6.63 -8.55 -6.48
C THR A 79 7.34 -7.33 -5.91
N ASN A 80 8.66 -7.24 -6.08
CA ASN A 80 9.43 -6.11 -5.58
C ASN A 80 9.08 -4.80 -6.28
N ARG A 81 8.85 -4.80 -7.60
CA ARG A 81 8.39 -3.59 -8.31
C ARG A 81 7.04 -3.12 -7.81
N ALA A 82 6.07 -4.02 -7.66
CA ALA A 82 4.75 -3.70 -7.13
C ALA A 82 4.83 -3.16 -5.69
N LYS A 83 5.58 -3.83 -4.81
CA LYS A 83 5.77 -3.38 -3.42
C LYS A 83 6.48 -2.02 -3.36
N ASN A 84 7.54 -1.82 -4.14
CA ASN A 84 8.26 -0.54 -4.20
C ASN A 84 7.36 0.58 -4.72
N TRP A 85 6.46 0.29 -5.67
CA TRP A 85 5.46 1.25 -6.11
C TRP A 85 4.53 1.66 -4.95
N LEU A 86 4.04 0.71 -4.14
CA LEU A 86 3.20 1.01 -2.97
C LEU A 86 3.94 1.89 -1.95
N VAL A 87 5.23 1.61 -1.71
CA VAL A 87 6.07 2.43 -0.82
C VAL A 87 6.29 3.83 -1.39
N ALA A 88 6.67 3.93 -2.66
CA ALA A 88 6.93 5.21 -3.32
C ALA A 88 5.69 6.10 -3.41
N ASN A 89 4.50 5.51 -3.46
CA ASN A 89 3.22 6.23 -3.55
C ASN A 89 2.50 6.33 -2.20
N GLY A 90 3.18 6.07 -1.08
CA GLY A 90 2.63 6.30 0.26
C GLY A 90 1.49 5.37 0.69
N PHE A 91 1.28 4.25 -0.01
CA PHE A 91 0.32 3.21 0.39
C PHE A 91 0.89 2.22 1.42
N LEU A 92 2.22 2.18 1.53
CA LEU A 92 2.94 1.32 2.47
C LEU A 92 4.10 2.11 3.07
N GLN A 93 4.23 2.10 4.40
CA GLN A 93 5.34 2.76 5.08
C GLN A 93 6.14 1.72 5.87
N MET A 94 7.47 1.73 5.73
CA MET A 94 8.33 0.85 6.51
C MET A 94 8.37 1.36 7.97
N SER A 95 7.86 0.56 8.90
CA SER A 95 7.87 0.88 10.33
C SER A 95 9.15 0.41 11.00
N LYS A 96 9.75 -0.69 10.52
CA LYS A 96 11.00 -1.23 11.04
C LYS A 96 11.80 -1.92 9.93
N GLN A 97 13.08 -1.57 9.85
CA GLN A 97 14.00 -2.27 8.96
C GLN A 97 14.34 -3.65 9.54
N GLY A 98 14.23 -4.69 8.70
CA GLY A 98 14.63 -6.04 9.04
C GLY A 98 16.14 -6.25 8.90
N ASN A 99 16.62 -7.32 9.52
CA ASN A 99 18.01 -7.77 9.39
C ASN A 99 18.11 -9.01 8.48
N ARG A 100 18.65 -8.81 7.27
CA ARG A 100 18.82 -9.86 6.27
C ARG A 100 19.75 -10.99 6.73
N TYR A 101 20.78 -10.68 7.52
CA TYR A 101 21.74 -11.67 8.02
C TYR A 101 21.12 -12.64 9.02
N THR A 102 20.10 -12.18 9.75
CA THR A 102 19.37 -13.00 10.73
C THR A 102 18.01 -13.46 10.21
N GLY A 103 17.75 -13.34 8.90
CA GLY A 103 16.49 -13.76 8.27
C GLY A 103 15.25 -12.95 8.66
N GLN A 104 15.41 -11.76 9.22
CA GLN A 104 14.30 -10.89 9.61
C GLN A 104 13.83 -10.05 8.41
N ALA A 105 12.52 -10.12 8.12
CA ALA A 105 11.89 -9.29 7.10
C ALA A 105 11.72 -7.84 7.60
N ASN A 106 11.60 -6.90 6.65
CA ASN A 106 11.15 -5.55 6.97
C ASN A 106 9.71 -5.59 7.47
N GLU A 107 9.41 -4.74 8.44
CA GLU A 107 8.06 -4.50 8.92
C GLU A 107 7.53 -3.21 8.28
N TYR A 108 6.28 -3.28 7.86
CA TYR A 108 5.54 -2.19 7.26
C TYR A 108 4.22 -1.95 7.98
N ARG A 109 3.63 -0.80 7.68
CA ARG A 109 2.28 -0.38 8.06
C ARG A 109 1.55 0.07 6.79
N LEU A 110 0.25 -0.24 6.72
CA LEU A 110 -0.66 0.25 5.69
C LEU A 110 -0.94 1.74 5.93
N THR A 111 -0.77 2.55 4.88
CA THR A 111 -0.99 3.99 4.95
C THR A 111 -1.81 4.50 3.78
N LEU A 112 -2.42 5.67 3.93
CA LEU A 112 -3.06 6.43 2.86
C LEU A 112 -2.17 7.63 2.51
N PRO A 113 -1.87 7.87 1.22
CA PRO A 113 -1.03 9.00 0.84
C PRO A 113 -1.77 10.33 1.00
N VAL A 114 -1.01 11.41 1.22
CA VAL A 114 -1.56 12.76 1.42
C VAL A 114 -2.33 13.27 0.19
N ASN A 115 -1.93 12.85 -1.00
CA ASN A 115 -2.57 13.20 -2.27
C ASN A 115 -3.69 12.22 -2.66
N LEU A 116 -4.24 11.44 -1.72
CA LEU A 116 -5.27 10.44 -2.01
C LEU A 116 -6.46 11.00 -2.78
N LEU A 117 -6.89 12.22 -2.47
CA LEU A 117 -8.03 12.89 -3.12
C LEU A 117 -7.75 13.32 -4.56
N GLU A 118 -6.48 13.40 -4.96
CA GLU A 118 -6.04 13.74 -6.31
C GLU A 118 -5.88 12.50 -7.20
N LEU A 119 -5.86 11.31 -6.60
CA LEU A 119 -5.74 10.06 -7.33
C LEU A 119 -7.03 9.74 -8.08
N LYS A 120 -6.87 9.20 -9.29
CA LYS A 120 -7.98 8.78 -10.14
C LYS A 120 -8.56 7.46 -9.60
N LEU A 121 -9.61 7.56 -8.78
CA LEU A 121 -10.31 6.41 -8.22
C LEU A 121 -11.56 6.08 -9.03
N LEU A 122 -11.88 4.79 -9.14
CA LEU A 122 -13.20 4.32 -9.51
C LEU A 122 -14.22 4.82 -8.50
N ASN A 123 -15.47 4.97 -8.92
CA ASN A 123 -16.56 5.33 -8.02
C ASN A 123 -16.79 4.26 -6.93
N PRO A 124 -17.62 4.54 -5.90
CA PRO A 124 -17.96 3.55 -4.88
C PRO A 124 -18.56 2.25 -5.43
N ASN A 125 -19.21 2.30 -6.59
CA ASN A 125 -19.78 1.14 -7.30
C ASN A 125 -18.76 0.39 -8.17
N GLU A 126 -17.48 0.81 -8.15
CA GLU A 126 -16.39 0.23 -8.94
C GLU A 126 -16.56 0.37 -10.47
N ASP A 127 -17.33 1.37 -10.91
CA ASP A 127 -17.43 1.80 -12.31
C ASP A 127 -16.58 3.04 -12.61
N HIS A 128 -16.36 3.28 -13.90
CA HIS A 128 -15.88 4.58 -14.38
C HIS A 128 -17.03 5.59 -14.29
N ALA A 129 -16.73 6.83 -13.90
CA ALA A 129 -17.74 7.88 -13.86
C ALA A 129 -18.49 7.98 -15.20
N GLU A 130 -19.83 8.08 -15.12
CA GLU A 130 -20.74 8.06 -16.27
C GLU A 130 -20.24 9.02 -17.37
N GLY A 131 -19.94 8.48 -18.56
CA GLY A 131 -19.55 9.27 -19.74
C GLY A 131 -18.35 8.77 -20.55
N MET A 132 -17.67 7.70 -20.15
CA MET A 132 -16.66 7.02 -20.99
C MET A 132 -17.03 5.54 -21.16
N ALA A 133 -17.76 5.26 -22.24
CA ALA A 133 -17.95 3.92 -22.80
C ALA A 133 -17.26 3.88 -24.17
#